data_AF-A0A562IRD4-F1
#
_entry.id   AF-A0A562IRD4-F1
#
_cell.length_a   1.000
_cell.length_b   1.000
_cell.length_c   1.000
_cell.angle_alpha   90.00
_cell.angle_beta   90.00
_cell.angle_gamma   90.00
#
_symmetry.space_group_name_H-M   'P 1'
#
loop_
_entity.id
_entity.type
_entity.pdbx_description
1 polymer ?
#
loop_
_entity_poly.entity_id
_entity_poly.type
_entity_poly.pdbx_seq_one_letter_code
_entity_poly.pdbx_strand_id
1 'polypeptide(L)'
;MTGPATGRYRLESDDLGVTALDASGRPVAHVEVRADDAAVRLEFWLAQAAPRHVRTELTRSVFRHAALRPRRAVLAAVPHGEPDVLAELRAHVSDTRTHVAGATCLLEGRVR
;
A
#
# COMPACT_ATOMS: atom_id res chain seq x y z
N MET A 1 32.67 -7.46 -5.94
CA MET A 1 31.97 -6.64 -4.92
C MET A 1 31.12 -5.61 -5.66
N THR A 2 29.86 -5.95 -5.92
CA THR A 2 28.93 -5.08 -6.66
C THR A 2 28.31 -4.12 -5.63
N GLY A 3 28.58 -2.82 -5.75
CA GLY A 3 27.95 -1.80 -4.92
C GLY A 3 26.42 -1.83 -5.07
N PRO A 4 25.65 -1.37 -4.07
CA PRO A 4 24.21 -1.46 -4.13
C PRO A 4 23.70 -0.65 -5.32
N ALA A 5 22.99 -1.32 -6.23
CA ALA A 5 22.20 -0.63 -7.24
C ALA A 5 21.15 0.22 -6.51
N THR A 6 21.41 1.51 -6.33
CA THR A 6 20.37 2.52 -6.13
C THR A 6 19.60 2.66 -7.44
N GLY A 7 18.93 1.56 -7.83
CA GLY A 7 18.01 1.55 -8.95
C GLY A 7 16.90 2.53 -8.65
N ARG A 8 16.65 3.46 -9.57
CA ARG A 8 15.52 4.37 -9.52
C ARG A 8 14.24 3.53 -9.62
N TYR A 9 13.42 3.52 -8.59
CA TYR A 9 12.11 2.88 -8.62
C TYR A 9 11.12 3.75 -9.38
N ARG A 10 10.14 3.13 -10.02
CA ARG A 10 9.00 3.81 -10.67
C ARG A 10 7.70 3.27 -10.12
N LEU A 11 6.72 4.15 -9.93
CA LEU A 11 5.35 3.76 -9.64
C LEU A 11 4.52 3.80 -10.91
N GLU A 12 3.75 2.75 -11.12
CA GLU A 12 2.70 2.67 -12.14
C GLU A 12 1.37 2.57 -11.43
N SER A 13 0.36 3.24 -11.95
CA SER A 13 -0.98 3.26 -11.37
C SER A 13 -2.01 3.06 -12.46
N ASP A 14 -3.00 2.23 -12.16
CA ASP A 14 -4.14 1.93 -13.01
C ASP A 14 -5.41 1.81 -12.14
N ASP A 15 -6.51 1.31 -12.74
CA ASP A 15 -7.79 1.11 -12.04
C ASP A 15 -7.78 -0.09 -11.09
N LEU A 16 -6.72 -0.92 -11.12
CA LEU A 16 -6.54 -2.08 -10.25
C LEU A 16 -5.59 -1.79 -9.08
N GLY A 17 -4.81 -0.71 -9.15
CA GLY A 17 -4.07 -0.18 -8.01
C GLY A 17 -2.74 0.45 -8.39
N VAL A 18 -1.69 0.13 -7.62
CA VAL A 18 -0.37 0.74 -7.78
C VAL A 18 0.72 -0.32 -7.69
N THR A 19 1.63 -0.32 -8.65
CA THR A 19 2.78 -1.22 -8.69
C THR A 19 4.08 -0.42 -8.66
N ALA A 20 5.00 -0.79 -7.76
CA ALA A 20 6.36 -0.29 -7.78
C ALA A 20 7.26 -1.25 -8.57
N LEU A 21 7.99 -0.71 -9.54
CA LEU A 21 8.96 -1.44 -10.36
C LEU A 21 10.39 -1.04 -10.01
N ASP A 22 11.30 -2.00 -10.03
CA ASP A 22 12.74 -1.73 -9.99
C ASP A 22 13.27 -1.21 -11.34
N ALA A 23 14.57 -0.90 -11.40
CA ALA A 23 15.21 -0.38 -12.62
C ALA A 23 15.18 -1.36 -13.81
N SER A 24 14.92 -2.65 -13.58
CA SER A 24 14.73 -3.66 -14.63
C SER A 24 13.27 -3.84 -15.05
N GLY A 25 12.34 -3.06 -14.49
CA GLY A 25 10.92 -3.17 -14.74
C GLY A 25 10.25 -4.32 -13.99
N ARG A 26 10.90 -4.92 -12.98
CA ARG A 26 10.32 -6.02 -12.20
C ARG A 26 9.52 -5.47 -11.01
N PRO A 27 8.34 -6.02 -10.72
CA PRO A 27 7.54 -5.59 -9.57
C PRO A 27 8.23 -5.97 -8.26
N VAL A 28 8.37 -4.98 -7.37
CA VAL A 28 8.93 -5.14 -6.03
C VAL A 28 7.92 -4.84 -4.92
N ALA A 29 6.82 -4.16 -5.26
CA ALA A 29 5.68 -3.98 -4.38
C ALA A 29 4.42 -3.72 -5.21
N HIS A 30 3.27 -4.12 -4.70
CA HIS A 30 1.98 -3.90 -5.33
C HIS A 30 0.92 -3.63 -4.25
N VAL A 31 -0.01 -2.73 -4.55
CA VAL A 31 -1.27 -2.58 -3.82
C VAL A 31 -2.38 -2.80 -4.81
N GLU A 32 -3.20 -3.81 -4.58
CA GLU A 32 -4.43 -4.01 -5.33
C GLU A 32 -5.57 -3.24 -4.65
N VAL A 33 -6.41 -2.62 -5.46
CA VAL A 33 -7.59 -1.88 -5.04
C VAL A 33 -8.83 -2.60 -5.56
N ARG A 34 -9.67 -3.07 -4.65
CA ARG A 34 -10.98 -3.65 -4.99
C ARG A 34 -12.08 -2.87 -4.29
N ALA A 35 -12.99 -2.29 -5.06
CA ALA A 35 -14.11 -1.55 -4.52
C ALA A 35 -15.41 -2.32 -4.75
N ASP A 36 -16.21 -2.44 -3.70
CA ASP A 36 -17.62 -2.82 -3.78
C ASP A 36 -18.49 -1.73 -3.14
N ASP A 37 -19.80 -1.95 -3.02
CA ASP A 37 -20.74 -0.97 -2.46
C ASP A 37 -20.52 -0.71 -0.96
N ALA A 38 -19.91 -1.63 -0.23
CA ALA A 38 -19.68 -1.51 1.19
C ALA A 38 -18.37 -0.78 1.51
N ALA A 39 -17.26 -1.16 0.85
CA ALA A 39 -15.93 -0.66 1.18
C ALA A 39 -14.94 -0.73 0.00
N VAL A 40 -13.81 -0.06 0.18
CA VAL A 40 -12.61 -0.25 -0.65
C VAL A 40 -11.64 -1.15 0.10
N ARG A 41 -11.30 -2.29 -0.50
CA ARG A 41 -10.27 -3.20 -0.01
C ARG A 41 -8.94 -2.85 -0.66
N LEU A 42 -7.91 -2.74 0.17
CA LEU A 42 -6.52 -2.56 -0.24
C LEU A 42 -5.73 -3.79 0.19
N GLU A 43 -5.06 -4.46 -0.73
CA GLU A 43 -4.23 -5.62 -0.42
C GLU A 43 -2.78 -5.33 -0.82
N PHE A 44 -1.85 -5.43 0.12
CA PHE A 44 -0.45 -5.08 -0.09
C PHE A 44 0.40 -6.35 -0.26
N TRP A 45 1.17 -6.41 -1.34
CA TRP A 45 2.26 -7.36 -1.52
C TRP A 45 3.58 -6.62 -1.58
N LEU A 46 4.45 -6.86 -0.61
CA LEU A 46 5.70 -6.12 -0.44
C LEU A 46 6.85 -7.11 -0.47
N ALA A 47 7.75 -7.00 -1.45
CA ALA A 47 8.99 -7.76 -1.41
C ALA A 47 9.87 -7.24 -0.26
N GLN A 48 10.54 -8.14 0.45
CA GLN A 48 11.41 -7.77 1.57
C GLN A 48 12.52 -6.78 1.16
N ALA A 49 12.97 -6.86 -0.09
CA ALA A 49 14.00 -6.00 -0.67
C ALA A 49 13.50 -4.59 -1.06
N ALA A 50 12.19 -4.34 -1.09
CA ALA A 50 11.65 -3.02 -1.46
C ALA A 50 12.08 -1.98 -0.40
N PRO A 51 12.75 -0.88 -0.78
CA PRO A 51 13.17 0.12 0.20
C PRO A 51 11.99 0.78 0.90
N ARG A 52 12.20 1.21 2.15
CA ARG A 52 11.19 1.89 2.96
C ARG A 52 10.48 3.04 2.22
N HIS A 53 11.24 3.92 1.57
CA HIS A 53 10.68 5.06 0.83
C HIS A 53 9.73 4.62 -0.29
N VAL A 54 10.03 3.51 -0.97
CA VAL A 54 9.16 2.94 -2.02
C VAL A 54 7.84 2.46 -1.43
N ARG A 55 7.86 1.77 -0.28
CA ARG A 55 6.65 1.30 0.41
C ARG A 55 5.77 2.48 0.83
N THR A 56 6.37 3.54 1.36
CA THR A 56 5.67 4.78 1.73
C THR A 56 5.07 5.48 0.50
N GLU A 57 5.84 5.67 -0.58
CA GLU A 57 5.37 6.34 -1.79
C GLU A 57 4.28 5.54 -2.52
N LEU A 58 4.40 4.21 -2.54
CA LEU A 58 3.37 3.28 -3.03
C LEU A 58 2.08 3.47 -2.24
N THR A 59 2.16 3.48 -0.91
CA THR A 59 1.01 3.70 -0.01
C THR A 59 0.38 5.07 -0.24
N ARG A 60 1.17 6.14 -0.37
CA ARG A 60 0.64 7.48 -0.71
C ARG A 60 -0.06 7.49 -2.06
N SER A 61 0.50 6.77 -3.02
CA SER A 61 0.00 6.76 -4.38
C SER A 61 -1.34 6.05 -4.50
N VAL A 62 -1.59 5.00 -3.69
CA VAL A 62 -2.87 4.30 -3.71
C VAL A 62 -4.03 5.24 -3.35
N PHE A 63 -3.86 6.18 -2.42
CA PHE A 63 -4.91 7.14 -2.03
C PHE A 63 -5.29 8.15 -3.12
N ARG A 64 -4.60 8.17 -4.26
CA ARG A 64 -5.05 8.92 -5.45
C ARG A 64 -6.07 8.14 -6.29
N HIS A 65 -6.30 6.86 -5.99
CA HIS A 65 -7.22 6.00 -6.73
C HIS A 65 -8.67 6.51 -6.63
N ALA A 66 -9.41 6.43 -7.73
CA ALA A 66 -10.76 7.01 -7.85
C ALA A 66 -11.77 6.42 -6.84
N ALA A 67 -11.59 5.17 -6.41
CA ALA A 67 -12.46 4.55 -5.42
C ALA A 67 -12.28 5.10 -3.99
N LEU A 68 -11.11 5.65 -3.66
CA LEU A 68 -10.79 6.16 -2.32
C LEU A 68 -11.26 7.60 -2.15
N ARG A 69 -12.59 7.78 -2.19
CA ARG A 69 -13.24 9.07 -1.94
C ARG A 69 -13.36 9.36 -0.43
N PRO A 70 -13.42 10.64 -0.01
CA PRO A 70 -13.58 11.00 1.39
C PRO A 70 -14.74 10.27 2.06
N ARG A 71 -14.54 9.88 3.32
CA ARG A 71 -15.48 9.12 4.18
C ARG A 71 -15.82 7.70 3.73
N ARG A 72 -15.28 7.23 2.61
CA ARG A 72 -15.48 5.85 2.14
C ARG A 72 -14.84 4.87 3.12
N ALA A 73 -15.52 3.78 3.43
CA ALA A 73 -14.96 2.73 4.28
C ALA A 73 -13.78 2.05 3.57
N VAL A 74 -12.71 1.78 4.32
CA VAL A 74 -11.50 1.13 3.82
C VAL A 74 -11.15 -0.06 4.70
N LEU A 75 -10.75 -1.14 4.07
CA LEU A 75 -10.15 -2.32 4.69
C LEU A 75 -8.80 -2.57 4.03
N ALA A 76 -7.70 -2.41 4.77
CA ALA A 76 -6.36 -2.64 4.27
C ALA A 76 -5.77 -3.91 4.89
N ALA A 77 -5.26 -4.81 4.05
CA ALA A 77 -4.50 -5.99 4.44
C ALA A 77 -3.02 -5.74 4.12
N VAL A 78 -2.19 -5.71 5.15
CA VAL A 78 -0.76 -5.38 5.06
C VAL A 78 0.06 -6.54 5.62
N PRO A 79 1.17 -6.95 4.99
CA PRO A 79 2.10 -7.90 5.59
C PRO A 79 2.55 -7.43 6.99
N HIS A 80 2.66 -8.36 7.93
CA HIS A 80 3.13 -8.06 9.28
C HIS A 80 4.58 -7.56 9.26
N GLY A 81 4.92 -6.65 10.17
CA GLY A 81 6.27 -6.06 10.24
C GLY A 81 6.48 -4.81 9.37
N GLU A 82 5.40 -4.19 8.89
CA GLU A 82 5.42 -3.00 8.02
C GLU A 82 4.88 -1.75 8.74
N PRO A 83 5.58 -1.24 9.78
CA PRO A 83 5.10 -0.13 10.59
C PRO A 83 4.95 1.17 9.80
N ASP A 84 5.77 1.36 8.76
CA ASP A 84 5.73 2.55 7.91
C ASP A 84 4.51 2.59 7.01
N VAL A 85 4.12 1.45 6.46
CA VAL A 85 2.89 1.32 5.67
C VAL A 85 1.68 1.58 6.57
N LEU A 86 1.66 0.99 7.77
CA LEU A 86 0.59 1.25 8.75
C LEU A 86 0.53 2.72 9.20
N ALA A 87 1.67 3.36 9.41
CA ALA A 87 1.74 4.77 9.77
C ALA A 87 1.19 5.66 8.64
N GLU A 88 1.59 5.38 7.39
CA GLU A 88 1.10 6.11 6.23
C GLU A 88 -0.41 5.86 6.00
N LEU A 89 -0.91 4.63 6.15
CA LEU A 89 -2.35 4.34 6.11
C LEU A 89 -3.13 5.16 7.15
N ARG A 90 -2.63 5.27 8.39
CA ARG A 90 -3.27 6.07 9.46
C ARG A 90 -3.24 7.58 9.17
N ALA A 91 -2.34 8.04 8.31
CA ALA A 91 -2.31 9.44 7.87
C ALA A 91 -3.45 9.76 6.88
N HIS A 92 -3.95 8.78 6.12
CA HIS A 92 -5.03 8.94 5.14
C HIS A 92 -6.38 8.39 5.61
N VAL A 93 -6.40 7.60 6.68
CA VAL A 93 -7.60 6.95 7.22
C VAL A 93 -7.90 7.47 8.63
N SER A 94 -9.17 7.77 8.91
CA SER A 94 -9.70 8.12 10.24
C SER A 94 -10.38 6.92 10.90
N ASP A 95 -10.63 7.04 12.21
CA ASP A 95 -11.38 6.05 13.00
C ASP A 95 -10.76 4.64 12.90
N THR A 96 -9.43 4.60 12.84
CA THR A 96 -8.72 3.37 12.49
C THR A 96 -8.77 2.34 13.61
N ARG A 97 -9.10 1.11 13.28
CA ARG A 97 -8.85 -0.07 14.12
C ARG A 97 -7.85 -0.96 13.43
N THR A 98 -6.95 -1.57 14.21
CA THR A 98 -5.92 -2.46 13.69
C THR A 98 -6.02 -3.80 14.39
N HIS A 99 -6.05 -4.86 13.59
CA HIS A 99 -6.10 -6.24 14.04
C HIS A 99 -4.90 -6.99 13.45
N VAL A 100 -4.40 -8.00 14.14
CA VAL A 100 -3.34 -8.88 13.62
C VAL A 100 -3.94 -10.27 13.44
N ALA A 101 -3.76 -10.83 12.25
CA ALA A 101 -4.20 -12.15 11.86
C ALA A 101 -3.02 -12.92 11.25
N GLY A 102 -2.26 -13.62 12.10
CA GLY A 102 -1.06 -14.34 11.68
C GLY A 102 -0.01 -13.40 11.09
N ALA A 103 0.33 -13.61 9.81
CA ALA A 103 1.33 -12.82 9.09
C ALA A 103 0.76 -11.53 8.46
N THR A 104 -0.48 -11.17 8.75
CA THR A 104 -1.16 -10.00 8.17
C THR A 104 -1.68 -9.07 9.25
N CYS A 105 -1.42 -7.78 9.09
CA CYS A 105 -2.08 -6.70 9.82
C CYS A 105 -3.27 -6.19 9.00
N LEU A 106 -4.45 -6.19 9.61
CA LEU A 106 -5.67 -5.60 9.04
C LEU A 106 -5.88 -4.22 9.64
N LEU A 107 -6.12 -3.22 8.80
CA LEU A 107 -6.53 -1.88 9.22
C LEU A 107 -7.89 -1.57 8.62
N GLU A 108 -8.85 -1.22 9.46
CA GLU A 108 -10.18 -0.74 9.04
C GLU A 108 -10.37 0.72 9.45
N GLY A 109 -11.12 1.47 8.67
CA GLY A 109 -11.46 2.86 8.98
C GLY A 109 -12.15 3.55 7.81
N ARG A 110 -12.06 4.88 7.76
CA ARG A 110 -12.63 5.69 6.67
C ARG A 110 -11.59 6.60 6.04
N VAL A 111 -11.64 6.79 4.72
CA VAL A 111 -10.79 7.81 4.06
C VAL A 111 -11.06 9.18 4.68
N ARG A 112 -10.00 9.91 5.02
CA ARG A 112 -10.08 11.27 5.55
C ARG A 112 -10.65 12.27 4.55
#